data_AF-A0AAD7M137-F1
#
_entry.id   AF-A0AAD7M137-F1
#
_cell.length_a   1.000
_cell.length_b   1.000
_cell.length_c   1.000
_cell.angle_alpha   90.00
_cell.angle_beta   90.00
_cell.angle_gamma   90.00
#
_symmetry.space_group_name_H-M   'P 1'
#
loop_
_entity.id
_entity.type
_entity.pdbx_description
1 polymer ?
#
loop_
_entity_poly.entity_id
_entity_poly.type
_entity_poly.pdbx_seq_one_letter_code
_entity_poly.pdbx_strand_id
1 'polypeptide(L)'
;MDADTDHYHVLGLPSGEEGAKLTEKHISKAYKLKALELHPDKRPDDPDAHANFQKLKTSYEILKDEKARKLFDDLLRVKREQHRRQSERDVKRRKMVSDLEEKERAAFAPDPYSKEREEEERIARQLKEEIARIRAMHTNKRAPTMSDLKKESTGAGKESKGNGGFGVDKEKVLKVSWEKVGEQYSAEKLRELFSKFGEVEDVLIKDHKSKKKGSALVVMATKDGAVAATRNVCGYLSNPLLVLPLQPAVAADFADARNPVEPDKVDNLVGAGYKAFEDSVLKKLQKAAEKQK
;
A
#
# COMPACT_ATOMS: atom_id res chain seq x y z
N MET A 1 -24.96 -18.80 -44.58
CA MET A 1 -23.92 -19.71 -44.06
C MET A 1 -23.78 -19.42 -42.58
N ASP A 2 -24.18 -20.35 -41.72
CA ASP A 2 -24.07 -20.20 -40.26
C ASP A 2 -22.61 -20.32 -39.83
N ALA A 3 -21.82 -19.27 -40.10
CA ALA A 3 -20.38 -19.24 -39.89
C ALA A 3 -19.94 -19.39 -38.42
N ASP A 4 -20.89 -19.32 -37.49
CA ASP A 4 -20.66 -19.54 -36.06
C ASP A 4 -20.89 -20.98 -35.60
N THR A 5 -21.45 -21.85 -36.44
CA THR A 5 -21.74 -23.24 -36.05
C THR A 5 -20.50 -24.11 -36.26
N ASP A 6 -20.15 -24.89 -35.23
CA ASP A 6 -19.07 -25.86 -35.32
C ASP A 6 -19.55 -27.11 -36.11
N HIS A 7 -19.16 -27.19 -37.38
CA HIS A 7 -19.53 -28.30 -38.26
C HIS A 7 -19.03 -29.67 -37.78
N TYR A 8 -17.90 -29.74 -37.08
CA TYR A 8 -17.42 -31.00 -36.50
C TYR A 8 -18.34 -31.44 -35.37
N HIS A 9 -18.76 -30.51 -34.52
CA HIS A 9 -19.68 -30.80 -33.41
C HIS A 9 -21.05 -31.31 -33.91
N VAL A 10 -21.58 -30.75 -34.99
CA VAL A 10 -22.84 -31.21 -35.60
C VAL A 10 -22.77 -32.67 -36.06
N LEU A 11 -21.62 -33.10 -36.59
CA LEU A 11 -21.39 -34.49 -36.99
C LEU A 11 -21.02 -35.41 -35.79
N GLY A 12 -20.91 -34.87 -34.57
CA GLY A 12 -20.48 -35.61 -33.38
C GLY A 12 -18.99 -35.94 -33.39
N LEU A 13 -18.18 -35.14 -34.08
CA LEU A 13 -16.74 -35.30 -34.20
C LEU A 13 -16.00 -34.30 -33.29
N PRO A 14 -14.77 -34.62 -32.84
CA PRO A 14 -13.96 -33.69 -32.08
C PRO A 14 -13.60 -32.49 -32.95
N SER A 15 -13.70 -31.28 -32.38
CA SER A 15 -13.38 -30.03 -33.05
C SER A 15 -11.92 -29.61 -32.82
N GLY A 16 -11.38 -28.76 -33.69
CA GLY A 16 -10.02 -28.24 -33.60
C GLY A 16 -8.97 -29.14 -34.25
N GLU A 17 -7.83 -29.35 -33.59
CA GLU A 17 -6.70 -30.05 -34.19
C GLU A 17 -6.94 -31.55 -34.37
N GLU A 18 -7.79 -32.13 -33.51
CA GLU A 18 -8.24 -33.51 -33.68
C GLU A 18 -9.17 -33.61 -34.90
N GLY A 19 -10.13 -32.68 -35.02
CA GLY A 19 -11.01 -32.55 -36.17
C GLY A 19 -10.26 -32.41 -37.50
N ALA A 20 -9.20 -31.61 -37.53
CA ALA A 20 -8.36 -31.43 -38.73
C ALA A 20 -7.61 -32.72 -39.15
N LYS A 21 -7.29 -33.61 -38.21
CA LYS A 21 -6.60 -34.88 -38.49
C LYS A 21 -7.52 -35.97 -39.06
N LEU A 22 -8.84 -35.79 -39.01
CA LEU A 22 -9.78 -36.81 -39.49
C LEU A 22 -9.72 -36.97 -41.02
N THR A 23 -9.71 -38.20 -41.48
CA THR A 23 -9.85 -38.52 -42.92
C THR A 23 -11.32 -38.39 -43.36
N GLU A 24 -11.54 -38.06 -44.63
CA GLU A 24 -12.88 -37.97 -45.24
C GLU A 24 -13.74 -39.22 -45.01
N LYS A 25 -13.12 -40.41 -44.99
CA LYS A 25 -13.80 -41.69 -44.70
C LYS A 25 -14.45 -41.68 -43.31
N HIS A 26 -13.78 -41.08 -42.32
CA HIS A 26 -14.29 -40.99 -40.96
C HIS A 26 -15.47 -40.00 -40.89
N ILE A 27 -15.33 -38.86 -41.56
CA ILE A 27 -16.39 -37.84 -41.68
C ILE A 27 -17.63 -38.42 -42.37
N SER A 28 -17.45 -39.15 -43.48
CA SER A 28 -18.55 -39.82 -44.18
C SER A 28 -19.23 -40.89 -43.32
N LYS A 29 -18.47 -41.66 -42.55
CA LYS A 29 -19.03 -42.65 -41.63
C LYS A 29 -19.86 -41.98 -40.53
N ALA A 30 -19.34 -40.92 -39.91
CA ALA A 30 -20.03 -40.17 -38.87
C ALA A 30 -21.32 -39.53 -39.40
N TYR A 31 -21.27 -38.91 -40.58
CA TYR A 31 -22.45 -38.36 -41.25
C TYR A 31 -23.53 -39.43 -41.47
N LYS A 32 -23.18 -40.61 -41.98
CA LYS A 32 -24.15 -41.70 -42.21
C LYS A 32 -24.83 -42.15 -40.92
N LEU A 33 -24.06 -42.30 -39.83
CA LEU A 33 -24.61 -42.67 -38.52
C LEU A 33 -25.56 -41.59 -38.00
N LYS A 34 -25.12 -40.32 -38.01
CA LYS A 34 -25.93 -39.19 -37.56
C LYS A 34 -27.17 -38.94 -38.42
N ALA A 35 -27.07 -39.16 -39.73
CA ALA A 35 -28.19 -38.99 -40.65
C ALA A 35 -29.28 -40.03 -40.42
N LEU A 36 -28.91 -41.25 -40.01
CA LEU A 36 -29.88 -42.29 -39.61
C LEU A 36 -30.54 -41.98 -38.27
N GLU A 37 -29.82 -41.36 -37.33
CA GLU A 37 -30.35 -40.94 -36.03
C GLU A 37 -31.31 -39.74 -36.15
N LEU A 38 -30.94 -38.75 -36.97
CA LEU A 38 -31.66 -37.48 -37.14
C LEU A 38 -32.59 -37.47 -38.37
N HIS A 39 -32.92 -38.63 -38.93
CA HIS A 39 -33.78 -38.70 -40.10
C HIS A 39 -35.22 -38.26 -39.73
N PRO A 40 -35.84 -37.32 -40.47
CA PRO A 40 -37.19 -36.83 -40.15
C PRO A 40 -38.25 -37.94 -40.18
N ASP A 41 -38.10 -38.96 -41.04
CA ASP A 41 -39.00 -40.11 -41.10
C ASP A 41 -39.03 -40.95 -39.80
N LYS A 42 -37.91 -41.01 -39.07
CA LYS A 42 -37.84 -41.73 -37.78
C LYS A 42 -38.25 -40.87 -36.59
N ARG A 43 -38.37 -39.55 -36.79
CA ARG A 43 -38.72 -38.58 -35.75
C ARG A 43 -39.87 -37.68 -36.23
N PRO A 44 -41.03 -38.25 -36.57
CA PRO A 44 -42.17 -37.47 -37.06
C PRO A 44 -42.74 -36.51 -36.00
N ASP A 45 -42.49 -36.76 -34.72
CA ASP A 45 -43.01 -35.97 -33.59
C ASP A 45 -42.13 -34.74 -33.25
N ASP A 46 -40.93 -34.63 -33.84
CA ASP A 46 -39.97 -33.56 -33.54
C ASP A 46 -40.02 -32.48 -34.65
N PRO A 47 -40.55 -31.28 -34.35
CA PRO A 47 -40.65 -30.20 -35.34
C PRO A 47 -39.28 -29.68 -35.80
N ASP A 48 -38.22 -29.88 -35.02
CA ASP A 48 -36.86 -29.46 -35.34
C ASP A 48 -36.07 -30.52 -36.13
N ALA A 49 -36.62 -31.72 -36.32
CA ALA A 49 -35.92 -32.81 -37.02
C ALA A 49 -35.47 -32.41 -38.43
N HIS A 50 -36.32 -31.71 -39.18
CA HIS A 50 -35.99 -31.23 -40.52
C HIS A 50 -34.83 -30.21 -40.50
N ALA A 51 -34.89 -29.24 -39.59
CA ALA A 51 -33.86 -28.21 -39.45
C ALA A 51 -32.51 -28.81 -39.03
N ASN A 52 -32.53 -29.76 -38.09
CA ASN A 52 -31.32 -30.47 -37.63
C ASN A 52 -30.72 -31.34 -38.74
N PHE A 53 -31.55 -32.02 -39.52
CA PHE A 53 -31.10 -32.79 -40.68
C PHE A 53 -30.48 -31.88 -41.75
N GLN A 54 -31.08 -30.71 -42.00
CA GLN A 54 -30.53 -29.73 -42.93
C GLN A 54 -29.18 -29.19 -42.45
N LYS A 55 -29.03 -28.87 -41.15
CA LYS A 55 -27.75 -28.48 -40.55
C LYS A 55 -26.68 -29.57 -40.64
N LEU A 56 -27.07 -30.83 -40.45
CA LEU A 56 -26.16 -31.97 -40.61
C LEU A 56 -25.68 -32.09 -42.06
N LYS A 57 -26.60 -31.95 -43.02
CA LYS A 57 -26.28 -31.98 -44.45
C LYS A 57 -25.34 -30.86 -44.87
N THR A 58 -25.64 -29.61 -44.49
CA THR A 58 -24.77 -28.46 -44.82
C THR A 58 -23.39 -28.59 -44.18
N SER A 59 -23.31 -29.09 -42.94
CA SER A 59 -22.03 -29.33 -42.27
C SER A 59 -21.20 -30.41 -42.97
N TYR A 60 -21.85 -31.49 -43.46
CA TYR A 60 -21.16 -32.52 -44.24
C TYR A 60 -20.66 -31.99 -45.59
N GLU A 61 -21.44 -31.15 -46.29
CA GLU A 61 -21.02 -30.55 -47.57
C GLU A 61 -19.75 -29.69 -47.41
N ILE A 62 -19.65 -28.92 -46.33
CA ILE A 62 -18.48 -28.08 -46.02
C ILE A 62 -17.26 -28.94 -45.67
N LEU A 63 -17.45 -29.98 -44.84
CA LEU A 63 -16.35 -30.84 -44.39
C LEU A 63 -15.88 -31.83 -45.48
N LYS A 64 -16.71 -32.08 -46.49
CA LYS A 64 -16.38 -32.94 -47.64
C LYS A 64 -15.46 -32.24 -48.65
N ASP A 65 -15.59 -30.94 -48.85
CA ASP A 65 -14.70 -30.18 -49.73
C ASP A 65 -13.42 -29.82 -48.97
N GLU A 66 -12.28 -30.35 -49.41
CA GLU A 66 -10.97 -30.06 -48.81
C GLU A 66 -10.65 -28.56 -48.73
N LYS A 67 -11.04 -27.77 -49.74
CA LYS A 67 -10.80 -26.32 -49.76
C LYS A 67 -11.65 -25.61 -48.71
N ALA A 68 -12.94 -25.94 -48.65
CA ALA A 68 -13.86 -25.37 -47.69
C ALA A 68 -13.49 -25.76 -46.25
N ARG A 69 -13.10 -27.02 -46.05
CA ARG A 69 -12.61 -27.54 -44.77
C ARG A 69 -11.37 -26.80 -44.29
N LYS A 70 -10.37 -26.61 -45.15
CA LYS A 70 -9.16 -25.88 -44.79
C LYS A 70 -9.47 -24.43 -44.36
N LEU A 71 -10.31 -23.73 -45.12
CA LEU A 71 -10.72 -22.37 -44.77
C LEU A 71 -11.46 -22.34 -43.43
N PHE A 72 -12.34 -23.30 -43.19
CA PHE A 72 -13.05 -23.43 -41.92
C PHE A 72 -12.09 -23.69 -40.74
N ASP A 73 -11.13 -24.60 -40.91
CA ASP A 73 -10.11 -24.89 -39.89
C ASP A 73 -9.24 -23.64 -39.60
N ASP A 74 -8.86 -22.88 -40.62
CA ASP A 74 -8.14 -21.61 -40.48
C ASP A 74 -8.99 -20.56 -39.74
N LEU A 75 -10.27 -20.45 -40.07
CA LEU A 75 -11.21 -19.56 -39.36
C LEU A 75 -11.38 -19.95 -37.90
N LEU A 76 -11.50 -21.24 -37.58
CA LEU A 76 -11.56 -21.73 -36.21
C LEU A 76 -10.29 -21.37 -35.42
N ARG A 77 -9.12 -21.51 -36.05
CA ARG A 77 -7.84 -21.14 -35.45
C ARG A 77 -7.76 -19.64 -35.17
N VAL A 78 -8.15 -18.80 -36.13
CA VAL A 78 -8.19 -17.34 -35.96
C VAL A 78 -9.20 -16.97 -34.87
N LYS A 79 -10.39 -17.55 -34.86
CA LYS A 79 -11.44 -17.28 -33.86
C LYS A 79 -10.97 -17.63 -32.44
N ARG A 80 -10.32 -18.79 -32.27
CA ARG A 80 -9.72 -19.20 -30.98
C ARG A 80 -8.64 -18.23 -30.52
N GLU A 81 -7.77 -17.82 -31.43
CA GLU A 81 -6.71 -16.85 -31.13
C GLU A 81 -7.27 -15.46 -30.78
N GLN A 82 -8.31 -15.00 -31.47
CA GLN A 82 -8.99 -13.75 -31.16
C GLN A 82 -9.63 -13.80 -29.77
N HIS A 83 -10.35 -14.88 -29.46
CA HIS A 83 -10.95 -15.06 -28.13
C HIS A 83 -9.90 -15.10 -27.03
N ARG A 84 -8.75 -15.76 -27.26
CA ARG A 84 -7.62 -15.77 -26.33
C ARG A 84 -7.05 -14.37 -26.11
N ARG A 85 -6.81 -13.61 -27.17
CA ARG A 85 -6.32 -12.22 -27.06
C ARG A 85 -7.32 -11.32 -26.36
N GLN A 86 -8.60 -11.52 -26.59
CA GLN A 86 -9.66 -10.76 -25.92
C GLN A 86 -9.70 -11.09 -24.43
N SER A 87 -9.70 -12.37 -24.05
CA SER A 87 -9.67 -12.75 -22.64
C SER A 87 -8.42 -12.25 -21.91
N GLU A 88 -7.25 -12.28 -22.56
CA GLU A 88 -6.02 -11.69 -22.02
C GLU A 88 -6.15 -10.17 -21.80
N ARG A 89 -6.78 -9.45 -22.74
CA ARG A 89 -7.06 -8.01 -22.59
C ARG A 89 -8.05 -7.74 -21.47
N ASP A 90 -9.08 -8.57 -21.33
CA ASP A 90 -10.11 -8.41 -20.30
C ASP A 90 -9.54 -8.69 -18.91
N VAL A 91 -8.68 -9.71 -18.76
CA VAL A 91 -7.93 -9.96 -17.52
C VAL A 91 -7.04 -8.76 -17.18
N LYS A 92 -6.30 -8.21 -18.15
CA LYS A 92 -5.48 -7.01 -17.94
C LYS A 92 -6.32 -5.80 -17.53
N ARG A 93 -7.45 -5.57 -18.20
CA ARG A 93 -8.39 -4.49 -17.85
C ARG A 93 -8.92 -4.65 -16.44
N ARG A 94 -9.40 -5.84 -16.07
CA ARG A 94 -9.89 -6.12 -14.72
C ARG A 94 -8.81 -5.90 -13.66
N LYS A 95 -7.57 -6.30 -13.95
CA LYS A 95 -6.43 -6.04 -13.05
C LYS A 95 -6.18 -4.54 -12.89
N MET A 96 -6.10 -3.79 -14.00
CA MET A 96 -5.90 -2.34 -13.93
C MET A 96 -7.01 -1.63 -13.14
N VAL A 97 -8.27 -2.06 -13.30
CA VAL A 97 -9.39 -1.53 -12.52
C VAL A 97 -9.24 -1.84 -11.04
N SER A 98 -8.88 -3.07 -10.68
CA SER A 98 -8.62 -3.46 -9.29
C SER A 98 -7.48 -2.65 -8.67
N ASP A 99 -6.37 -2.48 -9.41
CA ASP A 99 -5.20 -1.72 -8.95
C ASP A 99 -5.54 -0.22 -8.79
N LEU A 100 -6.40 0.33 -9.65
CA LEU A 100 -6.92 1.70 -9.52
C LEU A 100 -7.84 1.83 -8.30
N GLU A 101 -8.79 0.92 -8.14
CA GLU A 101 -9.73 0.92 -7.02
C GLU A 101 -9.01 0.78 -5.67
N GLU A 102 -7.96 -0.03 -5.59
CA GLU A 102 -7.14 -0.15 -4.39
C GLU A 102 -6.40 1.15 -4.07
N LYS A 103 -5.86 1.84 -5.08
CA LYS A 103 -5.23 3.15 -4.90
C LYS A 103 -6.23 4.21 -4.46
N GLU A 104 -7.40 4.25 -5.07
CA GLU A 104 -8.48 5.17 -4.67
C GLU A 104 -8.94 4.87 -3.24
N ARG A 105 -9.11 3.58 -2.89
CA ARG A 105 -9.46 3.14 -1.54
C ARG A 105 -8.37 3.47 -0.54
N ALA A 106 -7.09 3.35 -0.88
CA ALA A 106 -5.99 3.69 0.00
C ALA A 106 -5.84 5.21 0.17
N ALA A 107 -6.05 5.99 -0.89
CA ALA A 107 -6.04 7.45 -0.84
C ALA A 107 -7.23 8.02 -0.05
N PHE A 108 -8.38 7.36 -0.13
CA PHE A 108 -9.59 7.72 0.61
C PHE A 108 -9.75 6.92 1.91
N ALA A 109 -8.78 6.07 2.27
CA ALA A 109 -8.80 5.36 3.54
C ALA A 109 -8.70 6.41 4.66
N PRO A 110 -9.57 6.36 5.69
CA PRO A 110 -9.38 7.20 6.85
C PRO A 110 -7.99 6.94 7.40
N ASP A 111 -7.20 8.00 7.56
CA ASP A 111 -5.86 7.94 8.12
C ASP A 111 -5.89 7.07 9.39
N PRO A 112 -5.04 6.03 9.52
CA PRO A 112 -5.05 5.19 10.72
C PRO A 112 -4.97 6.01 12.02
N TYR A 113 -4.27 7.15 12.00
CA TYR A 113 -4.24 8.08 13.12
C TYR A 113 -5.57 8.79 13.39
N SER A 114 -6.45 8.99 12.40
CA SER A 114 -7.77 9.58 12.63
C SER A 114 -8.68 8.62 13.40
N LYS A 115 -8.66 7.33 13.05
CA LYS A 115 -9.40 6.28 13.78
C LYS A 115 -8.83 6.08 15.19
N GLU A 116 -7.51 6.04 15.33
CA GLU A 116 -6.83 5.95 16.63
C GLU A 116 -7.16 7.17 17.51
N ARG A 117 -7.17 8.40 16.96
CA ARG A 117 -7.58 9.60 17.71
C ARG A 117 -9.03 9.56 18.16
N GLU A 118 -9.95 9.09 17.33
CA GLU A 118 -11.35 8.95 17.73
C GLU A 118 -11.54 7.90 18.85
N GLU A 119 -10.76 6.82 18.82
CA GLU A 119 -10.73 5.80 19.89
C GLU A 119 -10.14 6.36 21.19
N GLU A 120 -9.01 7.04 21.12
CA GLU A 120 -8.38 7.73 22.24
C GLU A 120 -9.33 8.77 22.87
N GLU A 121 -10.08 9.52 22.06
CA GLU A 121 -11.07 10.48 22.54
C GLU A 121 -12.27 9.82 23.22
N ARG A 122 -12.69 8.62 22.78
CA ARG A 122 -13.73 7.84 23.47
C ARG A 122 -13.22 7.36 24.83
N ILE A 123 -12.01 6.81 24.88
CA ILE A 123 -11.38 6.33 26.11
C ILE A 123 -11.16 7.50 27.08
N ALA A 124 -10.67 8.63 26.59
CA ALA A 124 -10.44 9.83 27.40
C ALA A 124 -11.75 10.40 27.97
N ARG A 125 -12.85 10.38 27.19
CA ARG A 125 -14.18 10.76 27.68
C ARG A 125 -14.68 9.85 28.79
N GLN A 126 -14.60 8.53 28.59
CA GLN A 126 -14.98 7.55 29.61
C GLN A 126 -14.14 7.71 30.89
N LEU A 127 -12.82 7.90 30.75
CA LEU A 127 -11.93 8.10 31.89
C LEU A 127 -12.23 9.42 32.63
N LYS A 128 -12.52 10.50 31.90
CA LYS A 128 -12.86 11.80 32.48
C LYS A 128 -14.17 11.74 33.26
N GLU A 129 -15.17 11.04 32.74
CA GLU A 129 -16.46 10.84 33.39
C GLU A 129 -16.31 10.01 34.68
N GLU A 130 -15.52 8.94 34.62
CA GLU A 130 -15.27 8.08 35.78
C GLU A 130 -14.47 8.83 36.86
N ILE A 131 -13.46 9.63 36.49
CA ILE A 131 -12.72 10.49 37.42
C ILE A 131 -13.65 11.52 38.07
N ALA A 132 -14.55 12.14 37.30
CA ALA A 132 -15.52 13.10 37.82
C ALA A 132 -16.47 12.44 38.83
N ARG A 133 -16.98 11.24 38.51
CA ARG A 133 -17.79 10.43 39.42
C ARG A 133 -17.04 10.10 40.71
N ILE A 134 -15.81 9.61 40.62
CA ILE A 134 -14.98 9.28 41.78
C ILE A 134 -14.74 10.54 42.62
N ARG A 135 -14.37 11.67 42.01
CA ARG A 135 -14.18 12.94 42.74
C ARG A 135 -15.45 13.39 43.45
N ALA A 136 -16.61 13.31 42.82
CA ALA A 136 -17.89 13.65 43.44
C ALA A 136 -18.23 12.74 44.64
N MET A 137 -17.92 11.44 44.55
CA MET A 137 -18.08 10.51 45.67
C MET A 137 -17.10 10.80 46.82
N HIS A 138 -15.90 11.29 46.52
CA HIS A 138 -14.89 11.63 47.53
C HIS A 138 -15.11 13.01 48.16
N THR A 139 -15.69 13.98 47.45
CA THR A 139 -16.10 15.27 48.01
C THR A 139 -17.27 15.12 48.99
N ASN A 140 -18.20 14.21 48.72
CA ASN A 140 -19.30 13.93 49.64
C ASN A 140 -18.84 13.18 50.91
N LYS A 141 -17.66 12.54 50.88
CA LYS A 141 -16.99 11.95 52.05
C LYS A 141 -16.09 12.92 52.82
N ARG A 142 -15.85 14.14 52.31
CA ARG A 142 -15.00 15.15 52.95
C ARG A 142 -15.62 16.55 52.92
N ALA A 143 -16.38 16.90 53.97
CA ALA A 143 -16.36 18.21 54.66
C ALA A 143 -17.22 18.20 55.95
N PRO A 144 -16.91 18.97 57.02
CA PRO A 144 -15.69 19.74 57.31
C PRO A 144 -15.02 19.42 58.69
N THR A 145 -13.70 19.57 58.77
CA THR A 145 -13.01 20.05 59.98
C THR A 145 -12.11 21.20 59.57
N MET A 146 -12.30 22.34 60.25
CA MET A 146 -11.77 23.68 59.95
C MET A 146 -10.25 23.82 60.07
N SER A 147 -9.69 24.66 59.20
CA SER A 147 -8.56 25.61 59.36
C SER A 147 -7.85 25.74 58.01
N ASP A 148 -7.32 26.85 57.54
CA ASP A 148 -7.32 28.25 57.94
C ASP A 148 -6.85 29.05 56.70
N LEU A 149 -7.12 30.36 56.73
CA LEU A 149 -6.42 31.42 55.98
C LEU A 149 -6.73 31.64 54.48
N LYS A 150 -7.66 32.60 54.33
CA LYS A 150 -7.84 33.54 53.23
C LYS A 150 -6.54 34.27 52.83
N LYS A 151 -6.18 34.22 51.54
CA LYS A 151 -5.57 35.37 50.84
C LYS A 151 -6.00 35.38 49.38
N GLU A 152 -6.81 36.37 49.04
CA GLU A 152 -7.16 36.70 47.66
C GLU A 152 -5.96 37.38 46.97
N SER A 153 -5.67 36.98 45.73
CA SER A 153 -5.31 37.89 44.65
C SER A 153 -5.34 37.13 43.31
N THR A 154 -6.34 37.47 42.51
CA THR A 154 -6.32 37.59 41.03
C THR A 154 -5.05 37.19 40.29
N GLY A 155 -5.20 36.39 39.23
CA GLY A 155 -4.26 36.39 38.11
C GLY A 155 -4.05 35.05 37.44
N ALA A 156 -4.69 34.89 36.28
CA ALA A 156 -4.21 34.25 35.07
C ALA A 156 -3.36 32.96 35.15
N GLY A 157 -3.88 31.95 34.45
CA GLY A 157 -3.25 30.71 33.98
C GLY A 157 -1.73 30.57 34.16
N LYS A 158 -1.34 29.45 34.76
CA LYS A 158 -0.02 28.90 34.53
C LYS A 158 -0.04 27.38 34.50
N GLU A 159 0.35 26.90 33.33
CA GLU A 159 0.78 25.57 33.00
C GLU A 159 1.72 25.00 34.07
N SER A 160 1.38 23.82 34.55
CA SER A 160 2.24 23.06 35.45
C SER A 160 3.30 22.33 34.63
N LYS A 161 4.41 23.02 34.32
CA LYS A 161 5.68 22.36 33.96
C LYS A 161 6.42 22.04 35.25
N GLY A 162 6.32 20.78 35.66
CA GLY A 162 7.21 20.21 36.67
C GLY A 162 8.66 20.25 36.17
N ASN A 163 9.44 21.17 36.70
CA ASN A 163 10.89 21.23 36.53
C ASN A 163 11.55 21.14 37.90
N GLY A 164 11.65 19.90 38.42
CA GLY A 164 12.59 19.57 39.48
C GLY A 164 14.00 19.49 38.89
N GLY A 165 14.58 20.65 38.58
CA GLY A 165 15.96 20.75 38.11
C GLY A 165 16.90 20.84 39.30
N PHE A 166 17.60 19.76 39.60
CA PHE A 166 18.95 19.87 40.18
C PHE A 166 19.75 20.80 39.25
N GLY A 167 20.41 21.81 39.82
CA GLY A 167 21.25 22.77 39.10
C GLY A 167 22.52 22.12 38.58
N VAL A 168 22.39 21.24 37.60
CA VAL A 168 23.51 20.72 36.80
C VAL A 168 23.54 21.47 35.48
N ASP A 169 24.65 22.17 35.22
CA ASP A 169 24.86 22.91 33.98
C ASP A 169 24.71 21.95 32.80
N LYS A 170 23.69 22.16 31.97
CA LYS A 170 23.34 21.25 30.85
C LYS A 170 24.47 21.10 29.83
N GLU A 171 25.40 22.05 29.81
CA GLU A 171 26.60 22.05 28.98
C GLU A 171 27.69 21.09 29.48
N LYS A 172 27.62 20.67 30.75
CA LYS A 172 28.51 19.69 31.38
C LYS A 172 27.99 18.25 31.28
N VAL A 173 26.77 18.06 30.76
CA VAL A 173 26.09 16.77 30.71
C VAL A 173 26.17 16.16 29.31
N LEU A 174 26.69 14.94 29.24
CA LEU A 174 26.73 14.13 28.03
C LEU A 174 25.71 13.01 28.11
N LYS A 175 25.01 12.78 27.00
CA LYS A 175 24.21 11.59 26.78
C LYS A 175 25.06 10.55 26.06
N VAL A 176 25.30 9.43 26.73
CA VAL A 176 26.08 8.31 26.21
C VAL A 176 25.13 7.15 25.91
N SER A 177 25.22 6.55 24.73
CA SER A 177 24.41 5.39 24.37
C SER A 177 25.26 4.28 23.75
N TRP A 178 24.92 3.03 24.06
CA TRP A 178 25.57 1.83 23.54
C TRP A 178 24.55 0.75 23.21
N GLU A 179 24.97 -0.25 22.44
CA GLU A 179 24.17 -1.44 22.18
C GLU A 179 24.34 -2.46 23.31
N LYS A 180 23.27 -3.13 23.77
CA LYS A 180 23.37 -4.17 24.82
C LYS A 180 23.78 -5.51 24.23
N VAL A 181 24.90 -5.55 23.50
CA VAL A 181 25.47 -6.76 22.88
C VAL A 181 26.85 -7.01 23.51
N GLY A 182 26.97 -8.08 24.30
CA GLY A 182 28.20 -8.45 25.01
C GLY A 182 28.34 -7.85 26.42
N GLU A 183 29.56 -7.51 26.83
CA GLU A 183 29.85 -6.87 28.13
C GLU A 183 29.13 -5.52 28.24
N GLN A 184 28.39 -5.35 29.34
CA GLN A 184 27.63 -4.12 29.59
C GLN A 184 28.55 -3.06 30.19
N TYR A 185 28.37 -1.82 29.76
CA TYR A 185 29.05 -0.69 30.39
C TYR A 185 28.49 -0.46 31.80
N SER A 186 29.30 -0.75 32.81
CA SER A 186 29.02 -0.40 34.20
C SER A 186 29.31 1.08 34.45
N ALA A 187 28.73 1.65 35.51
CA ALA A 187 28.93 3.05 35.84
C ALA A 187 30.40 3.36 36.17
N GLU A 188 31.12 2.40 36.77
CA GLU A 188 32.55 2.50 37.05
C GLU A 188 33.39 2.52 35.78
N LYS A 189 33.03 1.69 34.80
CA LYS A 189 33.76 1.65 33.53
C LYS A 189 33.57 2.92 32.71
N LEU A 190 32.35 3.46 32.72
CA LEU A 190 32.08 4.77 32.13
C LEU A 190 32.89 5.86 32.85
N ARG A 191 32.95 5.87 34.18
CA ARG A 191 33.82 6.81 34.92
C ARG A 191 35.29 6.70 34.51
N GLU A 192 35.83 5.50 34.36
CA GLU A 192 37.21 5.28 33.92
C GLU A 192 37.47 5.79 32.50
N LEU A 193 36.54 5.55 31.57
CA LEU A 193 36.66 6.01 30.18
C LEU A 193 36.59 7.54 30.09
N PHE A 194 35.66 8.16 30.82
CA PHE A 194 35.45 9.61 30.79
C PHE A 194 36.47 10.38 31.64
N SER A 195 37.12 9.73 32.62
CA SER A 195 38.23 10.30 33.41
C SER A 195 39.39 10.78 32.54
N LYS A 196 39.63 10.16 31.37
CA LYS A 196 40.64 10.60 30.40
C LYS A 196 40.36 11.98 29.78
N PHE A 197 39.10 12.41 29.80
CA PHE A 197 38.67 13.68 29.22
C PHE A 197 38.35 14.74 30.28
N GLY A 198 38.33 14.35 31.57
CA GLY A 198 38.12 15.24 32.70
C GLY A 198 37.52 14.51 33.91
N GLU A 199 37.50 15.17 35.06
CA GLU A 199 36.88 14.63 36.27
C GLU A 199 35.36 14.46 36.06
N VAL A 200 34.83 13.29 36.43
CA VAL A 200 33.42 12.92 36.25
C VAL A 200 32.71 13.08 37.59
N GLU A 201 31.75 14.01 37.66
CA GLU A 201 30.97 14.27 38.89
C GLU A 201 29.92 13.19 39.13
N ASP A 202 29.21 12.77 38.09
CA ASP A 202 28.17 11.75 38.23
C ASP A 202 27.95 10.94 36.94
N VAL A 203 27.54 9.68 37.11
CA VAL A 203 27.14 8.80 36.00
C VAL A 203 25.82 8.13 36.34
N LEU A 204 24.78 8.52 35.60
CA LEU A 204 23.42 8.04 35.73
C LEU A 204 23.10 7.08 34.57
N ILE A 205 23.13 5.78 34.83
CA ILE A 205 22.68 4.79 33.85
C ILE A 205 21.16 4.76 33.84
N LYS A 206 20.57 5.14 32.71
CA LYS A 206 19.13 5.04 32.48
C LYS A 206 18.85 3.71 31.80
N ASP A 207 18.43 2.72 32.60
CA ASP A 207 17.92 1.48 32.04
C ASP A 207 16.53 1.73 31.43
N HIS A 208 16.48 1.79 30.10
CA HIS A 208 15.24 1.90 29.36
C HIS A 208 14.69 0.50 29.06
N LYS A 209 13.35 0.35 28.98
CA LYS A 209 12.64 -0.91 28.65
C LYS A 209 13.05 -1.56 27.30
N SER A 210 13.93 -0.93 26.52
CA SER A 210 14.40 -1.47 25.25
C SER A 210 15.46 -2.55 25.47
N LYS A 211 15.16 -3.77 25.04
CA LYS A 211 16.04 -4.94 25.18
C LYS A 211 17.37 -4.83 24.40
N LYS A 212 17.49 -3.88 23.46
CA LYS A 212 18.61 -3.81 22.52
C LYS A 212 19.62 -2.67 22.78
N LYS A 213 19.26 -1.60 23.51
CA LYS A 213 20.13 -0.40 23.67
C LYS A 213 20.17 0.06 25.12
N GLY A 214 21.35 0.49 25.58
CA GLY A 214 21.59 1.12 26.88
C GLY A 214 21.86 2.61 26.72
N SER A 215 21.49 3.41 27.72
CA SER A 215 21.76 4.85 27.76
C SER A 215 22.22 5.27 29.14
N ALA A 216 23.20 6.16 29.22
CA ALA A 216 23.60 6.84 30.45
C ALA A 216 23.70 8.35 30.22
N LEU A 217 23.57 9.10 31.30
CA LEU A 217 24.01 10.49 31.37
C LEU A 217 25.28 10.57 32.19
N VAL A 218 26.29 11.24 31.67
CA VAL A 218 27.57 11.48 32.34
C VAL A 218 27.66 12.99 32.58
N VAL A 219 27.88 13.40 33.83
CA VAL A 219 28.09 14.79 34.22
C VAL A 219 29.59 14.99 34.43
N MET A 220 30.21 15.87 33.65
CA MET A 220 31.63 16.23 33.77
C MET A 220 31.78 17.43 34.70
N ALA A 221 32.89 17.52 35.44
CA ALA A 221 33.20 18.69 36.26
C ALA A 221 33.42 19.96 35.43
N THR A 222 33.97 19.80 34.21
CA THR A 222 34.37 20.91 33.33
C THR A 222 33.64 20.86 31.99
N LYS A 223 33.22 22.04 31.49
CA LYS A 223 32.59 22.20 30.16
C LYS A 223 33.52 21.74 29.02
N ASP A 224 34.80 22.07 29.11
CA ASP A 224 35.81 21.66 28.13
C ASP A 224 35.95 20.13 28.03
N GLY A 225 35.88 19.44 29.18
CA GLY A 225 35.90 17.97 29.23
C GLY A 225 34.70 17.33 28.52
N ALA A 226 33.53 17.96 28.56
CA ALA A 226 32.36 17.50 27.79
C ALA A 226 32.52 17.70 26.27
N VAL A 227 33.14 18.79 25.84
CA VAL A 227 33.42 19.01 24.42
C VAL A 227 34.50 18.05 23.91
N ALA A 228 35.56 17.84 24.68
CA ALA A 228 36.65 16.91 24.37
C ALA A 228 36.15 15.45 24.26
N ALA A 229 35.24 15.04 25.15
CA ALA A 229 34.66 13.70 25.14
C ALA A 229 33.69 13.46 23.97
N THR A 230 33.03 14.52 23.47
CA THR A 230 32.14 14.42 22.29
C THR A 230 32.95 14.22 20.99
N ARG A 231 34.13 14.85 20.91
CA ARG A 231 34.97 14.83 19.71
C ARG A 231 35.76 13.53 19.52
N ASN A 232 35.84 12.70 20.55
CA ASN A 232 36.59 11.44 20.53
C ASN A 232 35.65 10.23 20.55
N VAL A 233 36.04 9.16 19.85
CA VAL A 233 35.31 7.89 19.87
C VAL A 233 35.65 7.15 21.16
N CYS A 234 34.67 7.03 22.05
CA CYS A 234 34.79 6.29 23.30
C CYS A 234 34.20 4.88 23.15
N GLY A 235 34.66 3.90 23.92
CA GLY A 235 34.07 2.55 24.00
C GLY A 235 35.02 1.40 23.66
N TYR A 236 34.53 0.17 23.81
CA TYR A 236 35.18 -1.06 23.40
C TYR A 236 35.18 -1.18 21.87
N LEU A 237 36.25 -1.75 21.30
CA LEU A 237 36.35 -2.02 19.85
C LEU A 237 35.16 -2.83 19.31
N SER A 238 34.58 -3.69 20.14
CA SER A 238 33.42 -4.52 19.79
C SER A 238 32.07 -3.79 19.87
N ASN A 239 32.00 -2.62 20.54
CA ASN A 239 30.76 -1.89 20.76
C ASN A 239 31.05 -0.40 21.08
N PRO A 240 31.19 0.48 20.08
CA PRO A 240 31.53 1.88 20.31
C PRO A 240 30.42 2.65 21.04
N LEU A 241 30.80 3.53 21.95
CA LEU A 241 29.89 4.44 22.65
C LEU A 241 29.59 5.65 21.77
N LEU A 242 28.32 5.97 21.64
CA LEU A 242 27.87 7.23 21.03
C LEU A 242 27.71 8.28 22.11
N VAL A 243 28.55 9.32 22.05
CA VAL A 243 28.58 10.44 23.00
C VAL A 243 27.99 11.67 22.34
N LEU A 244 26.89 12.20 22.88
CA LEU A 244 26.22 13.38 22.38
C LEU A 244 26.07 14.42 23.51
N PRO A 245 26.39 15.69 23.28
CA PRO A 245 26.13 16.74 24.25
C PRO A 245 24.62 16.93 24.39
N LEU A 246 24.13 17.15 25.61
CA LEU A 246 22.68 17.28 25.86
C LEU A 246 22.09 18.55 25.24
N GLN A 247 22.90 19.58 24.99
CA GLN A 247 22.59 20.70 24.12
C GLN A 247 23.66 20.85 23.04
N PRO A 248 23.30 20.95 21.75
CA PRO A 248 24.27 21.22 20.71
C PRO A 248 24.82 22.63 20.91
N ALA A 249 26.15 22.75 21.04
CA ALA A 249 26.82 24.04 21.00
C ALA A 249 26.57 24.64 19.60
N VAL A 250 25.87 25.78 19.59
CA VAL A 250 25.66 26.74 18.48
C VAL A 250 26.27 26.32 17.14
N ALA A 251 25.43 25.85 16.23
CA ALA A 251 25.78 25.73 14.82
C ALA A 251 26.10 27.14 14.31
N ALA A 252 27.34 27.36 13.89
CA ALA A 252 27.71 28.55 13.15
C ALA A 252 26.86 28.60 11.86
N ASP A 253 26.30 29.78 11.61
CA ASP A 253 25.46 30.12 10.46
C ASP A 253 26.11 29.69 9.13
N PHE A 254 25.57 28.65 8.51
CA PHE A 254 25.72 28.46 7.08
C PHE A 254 24.71 29.37 6.39
N ALA A 255 25.22 30.48 5.87
CA ALA A 255 24.47 31.50 5.16
C ALA A 255 23.61 30.89 4.03
N ASP A 256 22.32 31.21 4.12
CA ASP A 256 21.25 31.00 3.16
C ASP A 256 21.57 31.75 1.84
N ALA A 257 22.17 31.06 0.87
CA ALA A 257 22.32 31.56 -0.49
C ALA A 257 21.00 31.36 -1.26
N ARG A 258 20.04 32.26 -1.01
CA ARG A 258 18.90 32.46 -1.91
C ARG A 258 19.38 33.13 -3.18
N ASN A 259 19.28 32.42 -4.30
CA ASN A 259 19.00 33.03 -5.60
C ASN A 259 17.81 32.28 -6.22
N PRO A 260 16.71 32.97 -6.55
CA PRO A 260 15.60 32.37 -7.26
C PRO A 260 15.97 32.33 -8.76
N VAL A 261 16.11 31.12 -9.31
CA VAL A 261 16.12 30.92 -10.75
C VAL A 261 14.82 30.18 -11.09
N GLU A 262 13.96 30.88 -11.80
CA GLU A 262 12.70 30.41 -12.38
C GLU A 262 12.92 29.14 -13.23
N PRO A 263 11.90 28.28 -13.35
CA PRO A 263 12.03 26.93 -13.89
C PRO A 263 12.03 26.92 -15.42
N ASP A 264 13.11 26.39 -16.01
CA ASP A 264 13.10 25.98 -17.41
C ASP A 264 12.13 24.81 -17.58
N LYS A 265 11.04 25.12 -18.28
CA LYS A 265 9.96 24.24 -18.70
C LYS A 265 10.50 23.21 -19.69
N VAL A 266 10.88 22.04 -19.18
CA VAL A 266 11.11 20.85 -20.01
C VAL A 266 9.77 20.20 -20.32
N ASP A 267 9.19 20.56 -21.47
CA ASP A 267 8.06 19.86 -22.09
C ASP A 267 8.49 18.43 -22.47
N ASN A 268 8.41 17.51 -21.50
CA ASN A 268 8.53 16.08 -21.76
C ASN A 268 7.21 15.55 -22.31
N LEU A 269 7.25 15.34 -23.63
CA LEU A 269 6.26 14.87 -24.57
C LEU A 269 5.70 13.47 -24.25
N VAL A 270 4.73 13.36 -23.34
CA VAL A 270 3.74 12.26 -23.30
C VAL A 270 2.40 12.84 -22.87
N GLY A 271 1.59 13.31 -23.82
CA GLY A 271 0.21 13.78 -23.51
C GLY A 271 -0.37 14.82 -24.47
N ALA A 272 0.46 15.52 -25.27
CA ALA A 272 0.00 16.59 -26.16
C ALA A 272 -0.86 16.10 -27.35
N GLY A 273 -0.87 14.80 -27.66
CA GLY A 273 -1.63 14.24 -28.78
C GLY A 273 -3.11 13.93 -28.49
N TYR A 274 -3.52 13.88 -27.22
CA TYR A 274 -4.87 13.44 -26.86
C TYR A 274 -5.90 14.58 -26.91
N LYS A 275 -5.48 15.80 -26.56
CA LYS A 275 -6.38 16.97 -26.49
C LYS A 275 -6.94 17.37 -27.86
N ALA A 276 -6.11 17.35 -28.90
CA ALA A 276 -6.57 17.62 -30.28
C ALA A 276 -7.54 16.55 -30.82
N PHE A 277 -7.39 15.30 -30.37
CA PHE A 277 -8.31 14.22 -30.71
C PHE A 277 -9.65 14.37 -29.98
N GLU A 278 -9.61 14.69 -28.68
CA GLU A 278 -10.80 14.98 -27.87
C GLU A 278 -11.60 16.16 -28.44
N ASP A 279 -10.94 17.26 -28.81
CA ASP A 279 -11.58 18.42 -29.43
C ASP A 279 -12.25 18.07 -30.78
N SER A 280 -11.61 17.19 -31.57
CA SER A 280 -12.16 16.70 -32.84
C SER A 280 -13.40 15.81 -32.64
N VAL A 281 -13.40 14.97 -31.61
CA VAL A 281 -14.53 14.11 -31.25
C VAL A 281 -15.71 14.94 -30.73
N LEU A 282 -15.45 15.92 -29.86
CA LEU A 282 -16.46 16.86 -29.36
C LEU A 282 -17.11 17.65 -30.49
N LYS A 283 -16.31 18.14 -31.44
CA LYS A 283 -16.83 18.88 -32.61
C LYS A 283 -17.69 17.99 -33.52
N LYS A 284 -17.36 16.70 -33.66
CA LYS A 284 -18.19 15.73 -34.39
C LYS A 284 -19.52 15.47 -33.67
N LEU A 285 -19.50 15.33 -32.35
CA LEU A 285 -20.72 15.12 -31.55
C LEU A 285 -21.65 16.35 -31.60
N GLN A 286 -21.10 17.55 -31.49
CA GLN A 286 -21.87 18.80 -31.62
C GLN A 286 -22.52 18.92 -33.00
N LYS A 287 -21.77 18.65 -34.08
CA LYS A 287 -22.28 18.70 -35.45
C LYS A 287 -23.33 17.61 -35.74
N ALA A 288 -23.24 16.46 -35.08
CA ALA A 288 -24.24 15.41 -35.16
C ALA A 288 -25.53 15.80 -34.42
N ALA A 289 -25.42 16.43 -33.26
CA ALA A 289 -26.56 16.95 -32.49
C ALA A 289 -27.29 18.08 -33.23
N GLU A 290 -26.55 18.95 -33.91
CA GLU A 290 -27.11 20.07 -34.69
C GLU A 290 -27.82 19.61 -35.97
N LYS A 291 -27.44 18.46 -36.54
CA LYS A 291 -28.11 17.83 -37.69
C LYS A 291 -29.38 17.05 -37.34
N GLN A 292 -29.63 16.78 -36.06
CA GLN A 292 -30.82 16.07 -35.58
C GLN A 292 -31.92 17.02 -35.07
N LYS A 293 -31.70 18.33 -35.19
CA LYS A 293 -32.66 19.38 -34.86
C LYS A 293 -33.19 20.03 -36.13
#